data_AF-A0A959V3R3-F1
#
_entry.id   AF-A0A959V3R3-F1
#
_cell.length_a   1.000
_cell.length_b   1.000
_cell.length_c   1.000
_cell.angle_alpha   90.00
_cell.angle_beta   90.00
_cell.angle_gamma   90.00
#
_symmetry.space_group_name_H-M   'P 1'
#
loop_
_entity.id
_entity.type
_entity.pdbx_description
1 polymer ?
#
loop_
_entity_poly.entity_id
_entity_poly.type
_entity_poly.pdbx_seq_one_letter_code
_entity_poly.pdbx_strand_id
1 'polypeptide(L)' 'MGQKAHPTGTRLGFIKGWDSNWYGGDNYTEKLVEDEQIRQYLATRLKKASVSKVIIERTLKLVTVTINTAR' A
#
# COMPACT_ATOMS: atom_id res chain seq x y z
N MET A 1 -21.90 8.36 20.08
CA MET A 1 -21.65 8.85 18.72
C MET A 1 -20.26 8.40 18.27
N GLY A 2 -20.18 7.50 17.29
CA GLY A 2 -18.94 6.86 16.82
C GLY A 2 -19.18 5.87 15.67
N GLN A 3 -20.27 6.05 14.92
CA GLN A 3 -20.76 5.07 13.93
C GLN A 3 -20.37 5.42 12.49
N LYS A 4 -19.28 6.18 12.27
CA LYS A 4 -18.84 6.54 10.92
C LYS A 4 -17.77 5.55 10.44
N ALA A 5 -18.10 4.82 9.38
CA ALA A 5 -17.14 3.95 8.70
C ALA A 5 -16.03 4.76 8.01
N HIS A 6 -14.86 4.14 7.83
CA HIS A 6 -13.76 4.79 7.14
C HIS A 6 -14.09 5.01 5.66
N PRO A 7 -14.08 6.26 5.16
CA PRO A 7 -14.65 6.58 3.86
C PRO A 7 -13.83 6.05 2.69
N THR A 8 -12.54 5.73 2.89
CA THR A 8 -11.74 5.01 1.88
C THR A 8 -12.17 3.55 1.76
N GLY A 9 -12.46 2.89 2.88
CA GLY A 9 -12.89 1.49 2.89
C GLY A 9 -14.27 1.34 2.24
N THR A 10 -15.21 2.24 2.56
CA THR A 10 -16.55 2.24 1.95
C THR A 10 -16.53 2.50 0.44
N ARG A 11 -15.43 3.04 -0.12
CA ARG A 11 -15.29 3.38 -1.55
C ARG A 11 -14.35 2.46 -2.33
N LEU A 12 -13.81 1.45 -1.66
CA LEU A 12 -12.82 0.56 -2.21
C LEU A 12 -13.50 -0.44 -3.16
N GLY A 13 -12.92 -0.67 -4.33
CA GLY A 13 -13.44 -1.60 -5.34
C GLY A 13 -14.33 -0.99 -6.43
N PHE A 14 -14.86 0.22 -6.25
CA PHE A 14 -15.64 0.92 -7.28
C PHE A 14 -15.10 2.32 -7.61
N ILE A 15 -14.88 3.19 -6.62
CA ILE A 15 -14.27 4.52 -6.85
C ILE A 15 -12.75 4.47 -6.64
N LYS A 16 -12.27 3.78 -5.59
CA LYS A 16 -10.84 3.69 -5.27
C LYS A 16 -10.31 2.28 -5.47
N GLY A 17 -9.15 2.17 -6.13
CA GLY A 17 -8.37 0.94 -6.22
C GLY A 17 -7.55 0.66 -4.96
N TRP A 18 -6.92 -0.52 -4.94
CA TRP A 18 -6.06 -0.98 -3.86
C TRP A 18 -4.67 -0.32 -3.91
N ASP A 19 -4.06 -0.14 -2.75
CA ASP A 19 -2.70 0.40 -2.62
C ASP A 19 -1.62 -0.70 -2.67
N SER A 20 -2.02 -1.96 -2.50
CA SER A 20 -1.20 -3.14 -2.80
C SER A 20 -2.02 -4.02 -3.75
N ASN A 21 -1.57 -4.20 -4.98
CA ASN A 21 -2.28 -4.96 -6.01
C ASN A 21 -1.44 -6.16 -6.46
N TRP A 22 -1.70 -7.32 -5.86
CA TRP A 22 -1.04 -8.58 -6.18
C TRP A 22 -1.83 -9.77 -5.60
N TYR A 23 -1.55 -10.97 -6.11
CA TYR A 23 -2.13 -12.22 -5.61
C TYR A 23 -1.08 -13.08 -4.90
N GLY A 24 -1.40 -13.55 -3.69
CA GLY A 24 -0.44 -14.18 -2.79
C GLY A 24 -0.31 -15.69 -2.88
N GLY A 25 -1.38 -16.40 -3.29
CA GLY A 25 -1.50 -17.84 -3.11
C GLY A 25 -1.28 -18.24 -1.64
N ASP A 26 -0.62 -19.37 -1.43
CA ASP A 26 -0.36 -19.92 -0.08
C ASP A 26 0.62 -19.06 0.74
N ASN A 27 1.49 -18.29 0.08
CA ASN A 27 2.48 -17.44 0.74
C ASN A 27 1.99 -15.99 0.93
N TYR A 28 0.68 -15.78 1.03
CA TYR A 28 0.09 -14.45 1.19
C TYR A 28 0.58 -13.74 2.46
N THR A 29 0.61 -14.47 3.59
CA THR A 29 0.96 -13.92 4.90
C THR A 29 2.37 -13.36 4.93
N GLU A 30 3.35 -14.09 4.38
CA GLU A 30 4.75 -13.67 4.33
C GLU A 30 4.92 -12.40 3.49
N LYS A 31 4.29 -12.36 2.31
CA LYS A 31 4.31 -11.20 1.41
C LYS A 31 3.63 -9.97 2.01
N LEU A 32 2.57 -10.17 2.81
CA LEU A 32 1.90 -9.08 3.53
C LEU A 32 2.80 -8.45 4.59
N VAL A 33 3.53 -9.28 5.35
CA VAL A 33 4.50 -8.79 6.34
C VAL A 33 5.64 -8.03 5.65
N GLU A 34 6.12 -8.52 4.52
CA GLU A 34 7.14 -7.83 3.72
C GLU A 34 6.63 -6.47 3.19
N ASP A 35 5.39 -6.38 2.72
CA ASP A 35 4.77 -5.11 2.30
C ASP A 35 4.77 -4.07 3.45
N GLU A 36 4.45 -4.50 4.68
CA GLU A 36 4.47 -3.61 5.84
C GLU A 36 5.89 -3.13 6.18
N GLN A 37 6.88 -4.03 6.11
CA GLN A 37 8.29 -3.68 6.32
C GLN A 37 8.78 -2.67 5.27
N ILE A 38 8.41 -2.85 4.00
CA ILE A 38 8.73 -1.91 2.91
C ILE A 38 8.12 -0.54 3.21
N ARG A 39 6.84 -0.49 3.60
CA ARG A 39 6.16 0.77 3.93
C ARG A 39 6.81 1.47 5.12
N GLN A 40 7.16 0.75 6.18
CA GLN A 40 7.81 1.31 7.37
C GLN A 40 9.23 1.84 7.06
N TYR A 41 9.98 1.11 6.24
CA TYR A 41 11.30 1.52 5.78
C TYR A 41 11.22 2.82 4.97
N LEU A 42 10.32 2.88 3.98
CA LEU A 42 10.11 4.05 3.14
C LEU A 42 9.61 5.25 3.94
N ALA A 43 8.66 5.04 4.86
CA ALA A 43 8.15 6.09 5.73
C ALA A 43 9.27 6.72 6.57
N THR A 44 10.23 5.91 7.03
CA THR A 44 11.36 6.40 7.83
C THR A 44 12.39 7.14 6.99
N ARG A 45 12.72 6.61 5.81
CA ARG A 45 13.73 7.20 4.93
C ARG A 45 13.24 8.46 4.21
N LEU A 46 11.96 8.50 3.87
CA LEU A 46 11.34 9.56 3.06
C LEU A 46 10.50 10.55 3.89
N LYS A 47 10.74 10.65 5.21
CA LYS A 47 9.99 11.57 6.10
C LYS A 47 9.95 13.03 5.59
N LYS A 48 10.99 13.49 4.92
CA LYS A 48 11.11 14.86 4.39
C LYS A 48 10.62 15.02 2.95
N ALA A 49 10.24 13.93 2.30
CA ALA A 49 9.93 13.90 0.86
C ALA A 49 8.44 14.08 0.55
N SER A 50 7.61 14.49 1.53
CA SER A 50 6.18 14.77 1.34
C SER A 50 5.44 13.69 0.52
N VAL A 51 5.64 12.43 0.93
CA VAL A 51 5.02 11.27 0.26
C VAL A 51 3.53 11.22 0.59
N SER A 52 2.69 11.19 -0.44
CA SER A 52 1.23 11.15 -0.32
C SER A 52 0.67 9.73 -0.41
N LYS A 53 1.26 8.88 -1.25
CA LYS A 53 0.78 7.52 -1.51
C LYS A 53 1.92 6.59 -1.89
N VAL A 54 1.86 5.35 -1.43
CA VAL A 54 2.76 4.26 -1.84
C VAL A 54 1.91 3.12 -2.38
N ILE A 55 2.13 2.81 -3.66
CA ILE A 55 1.47 1.72 -4.38
C ILE A 55 2.47 0.59 -4.57
N ILE A 56 2.09 -0.63 -4.20
CA ILE A 56 2.93 -1.83 -4.33
C ILE A 56 2.26 -2.79 -5.30
N GLU A 57 2.98 -3.15 -6.35
CA GLU A 57 2.55 -4.16 -7.32
C GLU A 57 3.59 -5.28 -7.34
N ARG A 58 3.12 -6.52 -7.29
CA ARG A 58 4.02 -7.70 -7.31
C ARG A 58 3.71 -8.58 -8.49
N THR A 59 4.75 -8.92 -9.21
CA THR A 59 4.76 -10.01 -10.19
C THR A 59 5.61 -11.17 -9.63
N LEU A 60 5.76 -12.27 -10.38
CA LEU A 60 6.46 -13.47 -9.90
C LEU A 60 7.92 -13.22 -9.50
N LYS A 61 8.61 -12.25 -10.13
CA LYS A 61 10.04 -11.99 -9.91
C LYS A 61 10.36 -10.54 -9.57
N LEU A 62 9.40 -9.63 -9.72
CA LEU A 62 9.61 -8.20 -9.56
C LEU A 62 8.56 -7.60 -8.63
N VAL A 63 9.05 -6.78 -7.71
CA VAL A 63 8.22 -5.91 -6.88
C VAL A 63 8.40 -4.48 -7.40
N THR A 64 7.31 -3.89 -7.89
CA THR A 64 7.28 -2.52 -8.36
C THR A 64 6.68 -1.65 -7.24
N VAL A 65 7.44 -0.67 -6.78
CA VAL A 65 6.99 0.29 -5.76
C VAL A 65 6.88 1.67 -6.40
N THR A 66 5.65 2.16 -6.50
CA THR A 66 5.35 3.48 -7.04
C THR A 66 5.08 4.45 -5.90
N ILE A 67 5.86 5.52 -5.82
CA ILE A 67 5.79 6.52 -4.75
C ILE A 67 5.25 7.82 -5.33
N ASN A 68 4.06 8.23 -4.87
CA ASN A 68 3.46 9.49 -5.27
C ASN A 68 3.85 10.57 -4.26
N THR A 69 4.67 11.51 -4.69
CA THR A 69 5.14 12.63 -3.86
C THR A 69 4.66 13.94 -4.45
N ALA A 70 4.51 14.96 -3.59
CA ALA A 70 4.11 16.29 -4.01
C ALA A 70 5.27 17.14 -4.56
N ARG A 71 6.51 16.71 -4.38
CA ARG A 71 7.73 17.44 -4.75
C ARG A 71 8.60 16.65 -5.70
#